data_AF-A0A962X5S8-F1
#
_entry.id   AF-A0A962X5S8-F1
#
_cell.length_a   1.000
_cell.length_b   1.000
_cell.length_c   1.000
_cell.angle_alpha   90.00
_cell.angle_beta   90.00
_cell.angle_gamma   90.00
#
_symmetry.space_group_name_H-M   'P 1'
#
loop_
_entity.id
_entity.type
_entity.pdbx_description
1 polymer ?
#
loop_
_entity_poly.entity_id
_entity_poly.type
_entity_poly.pdbx_seq_one_letter_code
_entity_poly.pdbx_strand_id
1 'polypeptide(L)'
;QTSGRSLHAKEMDFNAIRTTLQALIAIYDNCNSLHTNAYDEAITTPTEESVRRAMAVQLIINKEWGLTKNENPNQGAFIIEELTDLVEEAVLQEFERISERGGVLGAMETGYQRSKIQEESLYYETLKHDGSLPIIGVNTFRNPNAKGDQLKIELARSSEEEKQSQLQRLRVFQERNRPDGERLLERLKQAAINNENLFAVLVGAVRYCSLGQITNALFEVGGQYRRNM
;
A
#
# COMPACT_ATOMS: atom_id res chain seq x y z
N GLN A 1 0.82 -5.30 6.75
CA GLN A 1 1.61 -4.04 6.81
C GLN A 1 1.00 -3.15 7.87
N THR A 2 1.79 -2.40 8.64
CA THR A 2 1.28 -1.37 9.56
C THR A 2 0.61 -0.22 8.81
N SER A 3 -0.28 0.54 9.44
CA SER A 3 -1.04 1.61 8.79
C SER A 3 -0.19 2.88 8.57
N GLY A 4 0.10 3.23 7.32
CA GLY A 4 0.79 4.49 6.99
C GLY A 4 -0.03 5.73 7.32
N ARG A 5 -1.37 5.63 7.23
CA ARG A 5 -2.30 6.74 7.54
C ARG A 5 -2.32 7.10 9.03
N SER A 6 -1.98 6.16 9.90
CA SER A 6 -1.86 6.39 11.34
C SER A 6 -0.60 7.15 11.75
N LEU A 7 0.35 7.33 10.83
CA LEU A 7 1.61 8.01 11.07
C LEU A 7 1.51 9.47 10.62
N HIS A 8 2.15 10.37 11.37
CA HIS A 8 1.94 11.81 11.22
C HIS A 8 3.25 12.56 11.05
N ALA A 9 3.22 13.64 10.26
CA ALA A 9 4.37 14.51 10.03
C ALA A 9 4.71 15.37 11.27
N LYS A 10 3.74 15.62 12.15
CA LYS A 10 3.96 16.26 13.45
C LYS A 10 4.41 15.22 14.46
N GLU A 11 5.42 15.54 15.27
CA GLU A 11 5.95 14.65 16.31
C GLU A 11 6.23 13.23 15.78
N MET A 12 6.99 13.15 14.68
CA MET A 12 7.23 11.90 13.96
C MET A 12 7.82 10.79 14.84
N ASP A 13 8.58 11.12 15.88
CA ASP A 13 9.13 10.12 16.79
C ASP A 13 8.03 9.29 17.47
N PHE A 14 6.82 9.84 17.62
CA PHE A 14 5.67 9.10 18.16
C PHE A 14 5.19 7.99 17.21
N ASN A 15 5.55 8.06 15.92
CA ASN A 15 5.20 7.04 14.95
C ASN A 15 5.86 5.69 15.25
N ALA A 16 7.06 5.67 15.84
CA ALA A 16 7.71 4.43 16.26
C ALA A 16 6.86 3.67 17.29
N ILE A 17 6.18 4.39 18.19
CA ILE A 17 5.29 3.81 19.20
C ILE A 17 4.06 3.19 18.52
N ARG A 18 3.42 3.94 17.61
CA ARG A 18 2.25 3.46 16.85
C ARG A 18 2.58 2.20 16.04
N THR A 19 3.68 2.23 15.30
CA THR A 19 4.16 1.09 14.51
C THR A 19 4.44 -0.12 15.41
N THR A 20 5.02 0.09 16.59
CA THR A 20 5.31 -1.01 17.55
C THR A 20 4.04 -1.72 18.00
N LEU A 21 3.00 -0.98 18.38
CA LEU A 21 1.73 -1.57 18.82
C LEU A 21 1.03 -2.32 17.68
N GLN A 22 1.07 -1.78 16.46
CA GLN A 22 0.49 -2.44 15.28
C GLN A 22 1.26 -3.70 14.88
N ALA A 23 2.59 -3.66 14.98
CA ALA A 23 3.44 -4.83 14.74
C ALA A 23 3.18 -5.93 15.77
N LEU A 24 2.98 -5.56 17.04
CA LEU A 24 2.74 -6.50 18.12
C LEU A 24 1.46 -7.31 17.90
N ILE A 25 0.33 -6.65 17.61
CA ILE A 25 -0.93 -7.36 17.36
C ILE A 25 -0.87 -8.22 16.10
N ALA A 26 -0.14 -7.79 15.06
CA ALA A 26 0.05 -8.60 13.86
C ALA A 26 0.84 -9.90 14.13
N ILE A 27 1.83 -9.84 15.02
CA ILE A 27 2.61 -11.02 15.42
C ILE A 27 1.80 -11.92 16.36
N TYR A 28 1.06 -11.34 17.31
CA TYR A 28 0.18 -12.11 18.21
C TYR A 28 -0.91 -12.86 17.46
N ASP A 29 -1.43 -12.28 16.38
CA ASP A 29 -2.41 -12.90 15.50
C ASP A 29 -1.77 -13.77 14.40
N ASN A 30 -0.51 -14.17 14.62
CA ASN A 30 0.22 -15.15 13.83
C ASN A 30 0.26 -14.85 12.31
N CYS A 31 0.47 -13.58 11.93
CA CYS A 31 0.55 -13.20 10.53
C CYS A 31 1.70 -13.90 9.79
N ASN A 32 1.51 -14.22 8.50
CA ASN A 32 2.53 -14.92 7.71
C ASN A 32 3.67 -14.00 7.23
N SER A 33 3.42 -12.69 7.14
CA SER A 33 4.40 -11.70 6.69
C SER A 33 4.05 -10.32 7.25
N LEU A 34 5.07 -9.60 7.72
CA LEU A 34 4.91 -8.28 8.32
C LEU A 34 5.87 -7.26 7.70
N HIS A 35 5.29 -6.14 7.25
CA HIS A 35 6.00 -4.91 6.97
C HIS A 35 5.69 -3.88 8.06
N THR A 36 6.74 -3.28 8.61
CA THR A 36 6.70 -2.19 9.60
C THR A 36 7.12 -0.89 8.93
N ASN A 37 6.25 0.11 8.97
CA ASN A 37 6.51 1.42 8.40
C ASN A 37 7.55 2.18 9.24
N ALA A 38 8.25 3.08 8.58
CA ALA A 38 9.29 3.88 9.22
C ALA A 38 8.68 5.11 9.93
N TYR A 39 9.43 5.74 10.84
CA TYR A 39 8.88 6.82 11.66
C TYR A 39 8.63 8.12 10.84
N ASP A 40 9.33 8.27 9.72
CA ASP A 40 9.25 9.37 8.75
C ASP A 40 8.27 9.12 7.57
N GLU A 41 7.45 8.06 7.67
CA GLU A 41 6.48 7.62 6.64
C GLU A 41 5.61 8.76 6.07
N ALA A 42 5.24 9.72 6.92
CA ALA A 42 4.38 10.84 6.53
C ALA A 42 5.09 11.89 5.65
N ILE A 43 6.41 11.78 5.44
CA ILE A 43 7.22 12.81 4.78
C ILE A 43 8.01 12.26 3.59
N THR A 44 8.69 11.13 3.73
CA THR A 44 9.58 10.60 2.69
C THR A 44 9.59 9.08 2.66
N THR A 45 10.09 8.50 1.57
CA THR A 45 10.54 7.11 1.56
C THR A 45 11.64 6.93 2.61
N PRO A 46 11.67 5.80 3.34
CA PRO A 46 12.59 5.60 4.46
C PRO A 46 14.06 5.73 4.08
N THR A 47 14.84 6.46 4.89
CA THR A 47 16.32 6.43 4.86
C THR A 47 16.86 5.11 5.43
N GLU A 48 18.14 4.79 5.23
CA GLU A 48 18.74 3.59 5.84
C GLU A 48 18.58 3.57 7.37
N GLU A 49 18.75 4.71 8.03
CA GLU A 49 18.54 4.83 9.48
C GLU A 49 17.08 4.55 9.86
N SER A 50 16.14 5.13 9.12
CA SER A 50 14.70 4.97 9.38
C SER A 50 14.25 3.53 9.16
N VAL A 51 14.76 2.86 8.11
CA VAL A 51 14.54 1.43 7.87
C VAL A 51 15.09 0.59 9.02
N ARG A 52 16.28 0.88 9.53
CA ARG A 52 16.85 0.15 10.68
C ARG A 52 15.96 0.25 11.91
N ARG A 53 15.42 1.44 12.21
CA ARG A 53 14.45 1.61 13.31
C ARG A 53 13.17 0.79 13.09
N ALA A 54 12.64 0.82 11.88
CA ALA A 54 11.44 0.04 11.53
C ALA A 54 11.68 -1.48 11.65
N MET A 55 12.81 -1.98 11.14
CA MET A 55 13.20 -3.39 11.27
C MET A 55 13.43 -3.81 12.73
N ALA A 56 14.03 -2.93 13.54
CA ALA A 56 14.28 -3.20 14.95
C ALA A 56 12.99 -3.48 15.73
N VAL A 57 11.86 -2.87 15.36
CA VAL A 57 10.55 -3.17 15.97
C VAL A 57 10.24 -4.67 15.88
N GLN A 58 10.33 -5.26 14.68
CA GLN A 58 10.06 -6.69 14.49
C GLN A 58 11.10 -7.56 15.21
N LEU A 59 12.38 -7.16 15.20
CA LEU A 59 13.45 -7.90 15.88
C LEU A 59 13.24 -7.93 17.39
N ILE A 60 12.93 -6.79 18.01
CA ILE A 60 12.68 -6.68 19.44
C ILE A 60 11.46 -7.53 19.83
N ILE A 61 10.35 -7.41 19.09
CA ILE A 61 9.14 -8.19 19.39
C ILE A 61 9.42 -9.70 19.24
N ASN A 62 10.16 -10.13 18.22
CA ASN A 62 10.40 -11.57 17.99
C ASN A 62 11.51 -12.16 18.87
N LYS A 63 12.49 -11.36 19.31
CA LYS A 63 13.69 -11.87 20.00
C LYS A 63 13.71 -11.56 21.49
N GLU A 64 13.24 -10.39 21.89
CA GLU A 64 13.36 -9.88 23.26
C GLU A 64 12.05 -9.91 24.04
N TRP A 65 10.92 -9.62 23.38
CA TRP A 65 9.62 -9.61 24.04
C TRP A 65 9.21 -11.02 24.50
N GLY A 66 8.83 -11.15 25.77
CA GLY A 66 8.64 -12.45 26.40
C GLY A 66 7.37 -13.19 25.95
N LEU A 67 6.27 -12.46 25.73
CA LEU A 67 4.98 -13.08 25.41
C LEU A 67 4.94 -13.72 24.02
N THR A 68 5.77 -13.28 23.08
CA THR A 68 5.94 -13.90 21.75
C THR A 68 6.73 -15.21 21.79
N LYS A 69 7.19 -15.67 22.97
CA LYS A 69 7.60 -17.07 23.15
C LYS A 69 6.40 -18.02 23.14
N ASN A 70 5.20 -17.49 23.39
CA ASN A 70 3.95 -18.18 23.12
C ASN A 70 3.44 -17.79 21.72
N GLU A 71 3.04 -18.78 20.92
CA GLU A 71 2.59 -18.59 19.53
C GLU A 71 1.06 -18.42 19.41
N ASN A 72 0.30 -18.64 20.49
CA ASN A 72 -1.15 -18.42 20.52
C ASN A 72 -1.63 -17.54 21.69
N PRO A 73 -0.96 -16.40 22.01
CA PRO A 73 -1.27 -15.60 23.19
C PRO A 73 -2.68 -14.97 23.18
N ASN A 74 -3.32 -14.90 22.01
CA ASN A 74 -4.68 -14.39 21.85
C ASN A 74 -5.78 -15.38 22.29
N GLN A 75 -5.51 -16.69 22.25
CA GLN A 75 -6.54 -17.72 22.49
C GLN A 75 -7.01 -17.72 23.95
N GLY A 76 -8.33 -17.76 24.17
CA GLY A 76 -8.95 -17.78 25.50
C GLY A 76 -9.18 -16.41 26.13
N ALA A 77 -8.76 -15.31 25.49
CA ALA A 77 -9.05 -13.97 25.98
C ALA A 77 -10.49 -13.57 25.61
N PHE A 78 -11.35 -13.35 26.61
CA PHE A 78 -12.77 -13.02 26.39
C PHE A 78 -12.99 -11.85 25.42
N ILE A 79 -12.18 -10.80 25.52
CA ILE A 79 -12.27 -9.65 24.59
C ILE A 79 -11.90 -10.02 23.16
N ILE A 80 -10.93 -10.94 22.96
CA ILE A 80 -10.55 -11.37 21.63
C ILE A 80 -11.65 -12.24 21.04
N GLU A 81 -12.18 -13.19 21.80
CA GLU A 81 -13.29 -14.05 21.34
C GLU A 81 -14.53 -13.23 20.96
N GLU A 82 -14.95 -12.28 21.82
CA GLU A 82 -16.08 -11.42 21.51
C GLU A 82 -15.82 -10.52 20.29
N LEU A 83 -14.63 -9.92 20.17
CA LEU A 83 -14.29 -9.11 19.00
C LEU A 83 -14.20 -9.95 17.73
N THR A 84 -13.73 -11.19 17.82
CA THR A 84 -13.70 -12.13 16.68
C THR A 84 -15.11 -12.38 16.16
N ASP A 85 -16.07 -12.72 17.03
CA ASP A 85 -17.46 -12.97 16.65
C ASP A 85 -18.12 -11.71 16.04
N LEU A 86 -17.92 -10.55 16.68
CA LEU A 86 -18.50 -9.29 16.22
C LEU A 86 -17.97 -8.87 14.84
N VAL A 87 -16.66 -9.02 14.60
CA VAL A 87 -16.04 -8.69 13.31
C VAL A 87 -16.45 -9.68 12.24
N GLU A 88 -16.51 -10.98 12.55
CA GLU A 88 -16.97 -12.01 11.61
C GLU A 88 -18.38 -11.70 11.10
N GLU A 89 -19.33 -11.49 12.02
CA GLU A 89 -20.72 -11.19 11.66
C GLU A 89 -20.82 -9.88 10.85
N ALA A 90 -20.11 -8.82 11.25
CA ALA A 90 -20.12 -7.56 10.52
C ALA A 90 -19.60 -7.69 9.07
N VAL A 91 -18.61 -8.56 8.83
CA VAL A 91 -18.09 -8.88 7.50
C VAL A 91 -19.08 -9.70 6.69
N LEU A 92 -19.74 -10.69 7.29
CA LEU A 92 -20.77 -11.49 6.62
C LEU A 92 -21.94 -10.61 6.13
N GLN A 93 -22.39 -9.67 6.96
CA GLN A 93 -23.41 -8.70 6.55
C GLN A 93 -22.92 -7.79 5.40
N GLU A 94 -21.63 -7.45 5.35
CA GLU A 94 -21.08 -6.69 4.22
C GLU A 94 -21.05 -7.53 2.94
N PHE A 95 -20.80 -8.84 3.05
CA PHE A 95 -20.90 -9.75 1.90
C PHE A 95 -22.31 -9.81 1.35
N GLU A 96 -23.34 -9.87 2.20
CA GLU A 96 -24.74 -9.82 1.77
C GLU A 96 -25.06 -8.50 1.04
N ARG A 97 -24.66 -7.35 1.61
CA ARG A 97 -24.83 -6.04 0.98
C ARG A 97 -24.19 -5.98 -0.42
N ILE A 98 -23.01 -6.56 -0.59
CA ILE A 98 -22.33 -6.62 -1.90
C ILE A 98 -23.04 -7.61 -2.83
N SER A 99 -23.48 -8.75 -2.33
CA SER A 99 -24.19 -9.78 -3.09
C SER A 99 -25.49 -9.26 -3.71
N GLU A 100 -26.30 -8.53 -2.92
CA GLU A 100 -27.54 -7.88 -3.37
C GLU A 100 -27.34 -6.85 -4.49
N ARG A 101 -26.11 -6.34 -4.66
CA ARG A 101 -25.72 -5.38 -5.69
C ARG A 101 -25.15 -6.05 -6.95
N GLY A 102 -25.37 -7.35 -7.14
CA GLY A 102 -24.81 -8.12 -8.26
C GLY A 102 -23.36 -8.54 -8.02
N GLY A 103 -23.00 -8.76 -6.76
CA GLY A 103 -21.64 -9.09 -6.34
C GLY A 103 -20.67 -7.92 -6.49
N VAL A 104 -19.36 -8.22 -6.41
CA VAL A 104 -18.31 -7.19 -6.41
C VAL A 104 -18.35 -6.33 -7.66
N LEU A 105 -18.54 -6.93 -8.84
CA LEU A 105 -18.56 -6.20 -10.11
C LEU A 105 -19.76 -5.27 -10.22
N GLY A 106 -20.97 -5.72 -9.87
CA GLY A 106 -22.16 -4.85 -9.87
C GLY A 106 -22.08 -3.74 -8.81
N ALA A 107 -21.50 -4.03 -7.64
CA ALA A 107 -21.21 -3.00 -6.63
C ALA A 107 -20.20 -1.95 -7.15
N MET A 108 -19.20 -2.37 -7.93
CA MET A 108 -18.24 -1.45 -8.56
C MET A 108 -18.88 -0.59 -9.66
N GLU A 109 -19.84 -1.11 -10.42
CA GLU A 109 -20.60 -0.36 -11.42
C GLU A 109 -21.42 0.78 -10.80
N THR A 110 -21.99 0.55 -9.61
CA THR A 110 -22.73 1.55 -8.84
C THR A 110 -21.84 2.44 -7.96
N GLY A 111 -20.52 2.18 -7.92
CA GLY A 111 -19.56 2.92 -7.11
C GLY A 111 -19.66 2.67 -5.60
N TYR A 112 -20.37 1.62 -5.16
CA TYR A 112 -20.69 1.37 -3.75
C TYR A 112 -19.45 1.37 -2.84
N GLN A 113 -18.43 0.57 -3.16
CA GLN A 113 -17.22 0.48 -2.32
C GLN A 113 -16.49 1.83 -2.27
N ARG A 114 -16.44 2.55 -3.39
CA ARG A 114 -15.75 3.84 -3.45
C ARG A 114 -16.45 4.88 -2.59
N SER A 115 -17.77 5.01 -2.71
CA SER A 115 -18.57 5.95 -1.93
C SER A 115 -18.43 5.66 -0.43
N LYS A 116 -18.56 4.38 -0.04
CA LYS A 116 -18.42 3.97 1.36
C LYS A 116 -17.03 4.30 1.93
N ILE A 117 -15.95 4.01 1.19
CA ILE A 117 -14.58 4.37 1.59
C ILE A 117 -14.43 5.90 1.73
N GLN A 118 -15.02 6.69 0.83
CA GLN A 118 -14.95 8.15 0.89
C GLN A 118 -15.74 8.71 2.08
N GLU A 119 -16.92 8.17 2.36
CA GLU A 119 -17.74 8.52 3.51
C GLU A 119 -17.01 8.23 4.83
N GLU A 120 -16.45 7.04 4.98
CA GLU A 120 -15.66 6.65 6.17
C GLU A 120 -14.39 7.50 6.31
N SER A 121 -13.73 7.84 5.19
CA SER A 121 -12.58 8.76 5.20
C SER A 121 -12.98 10.15 5.66
N LEU A 122 -14.11 10.69 5.19
CA LEU A 122 -14.59 12.01 5.60
C LEU A 122 -14.98 12.02 7.08
N TYR A 123 -15.65 10.96 7.54
CA TYR A 123 -16.01 10.79 8.94
C TYR A 123 -14.75 10.78 9.82
N TYR A 124 -13.76 9.94 9.51
CA TYR A 124 -12.49 9.91 10.24
C TYR A 124 -11.77 11.27 10.27
N GLU A 125 -11.65 11.95 9.13
CA GLU A 125 -10.99 13.26 9.09
C GLU A 125 -11.78 14.31 9.87
N THR A 126 -13.11 14.26 9.84
CA THR A 126 -13.96 15.14 10.66
C THR A 126 -13.64 14.95 12.15
N LEU A 127 -13.67 13.71 12.64
CA LEU A 127 -13.40 13.41 14.05
C LEU A 127 -11.96 13.78 14.47
N LYS A 128 -11.00 13.58 13.57
CA LYS A 128 -9.61 13.96 13.79
C LYS A 128 -9.43 15.47 13.84
N HIS A 129 -10.13 16.22 12.99
CA HIS A 129 -10.03 17.68 12.95
C HIS A 129 -10.76 18.37 14.09
N ASP A 130 -11.95 17.88 14.46
CA ASP A 130 -12.73 18.43 15.57
C ASP A 130 -12.21 18.00 16.96
N GLY A 131 -11.38 16.95 17.02
CA GLY A 131 -10.73 16.48 18.24
C GLY A 131 -11.50 15.42 19.01
N SER A 132 -12.68 15.01 18.54
CA SER A 132 -13.45 13.89 19.10
C SER A 132 -12.70 12.56 19.00
N LEU A 133 -11.87 12.39 17.98
CA LEU A 133 -10.87 11.32 17.91
C LEU A 133 -9.49 11.85 18.35
N PRO A 134 -8.99 11.49 19.54
CA PRO A 134 -7.74 12.01 20.05
C PRO A 134 -6.52 11.47 19.29
N ILE A 135 -5.70 12.37 18.76
CA ILE A 135 -4.46 12.07 18.06
C ILE A 135 -3.31 12.84 18.73
N ILE A 136 -2.51 12.11 19.51
CA ILE A 136 -1.37 12.63 20.28
C ILE A 136 -0.33 13.27 19.35
N GLY A 137 0.05 14.51 19.64
CA GLY A 137 0.98 15.32 18.84
C GLY A 137 0.32 16.03 17.65
N VAL A 138 -0.98 15.81 17.40
CA VAL A 138 -1.71 16.42 16.27
C VAL A 138 -2.81 17.37 16.77
N ASN A 139 -3.87 16.84 17.37
CA ASN A 139 -5.02 17.62 17.87
C ASN A 139 -5.02 17.74 19.41
N THR A 140 -4.32 16.85 20.12
CA THR A 140 -4.11 16.91 21.56
C THR A 140 -2.65 16.59 21.90
N PHE A 141 -2.19 16.97 23.11
CA PHE A 141 -0.79 16.84 23.55
C PHE A 141 0.21 17.42 22.53
N ARG A 142 0.02 18.70 22.18
CA ARG A 142 0.86 19.39 21.20
C ARG A 142 2.14 19.89 21.86
N ASN A 143 3.24 19.85 21.12
CA ASN A 143 4.53 20.32 21.62
C ASN A 143 4.53 21.84 21.80
N PRO A 144 4.77 22.36 23.03
CA PRO A 144 4.78 23.79 23.31
C PRO A 144 5.96 24.51 22.61
N ASN A 145 7.00 23.76 22.25
CA ASN A 145 8.21 24.25 21.60
C ASN A 145 8.22 23.91 20.10
N ALA A 146 7.06 23.63 19.50
CA ALA A 146 6.95 23.42 18.06
C ALA A 146 7.38 24.70 17.31
N LYS A 147 8.69 24.83 17.06
CA LYS A 147 9.22 25.86 16.19
C LYS A 147 8.66 25.56 14.81
N GLY A 148 8.10 26.57 14.13
CA GLY A 148 7.67 26.46 12.73
C GLY A 148 8.84 26.21 11.75
N ASP A 149 10.01 25.85 12.26
CA ASP A 149 11.20 25.56 11.51
C ASP A 149 11.08 24.16 10.93
N GLN A 150 11.07 24.12 9.60
CA GLN A 150 11.09 22.91 8.80
C GLN A 150 12.18 21.96 9.34
N LEU A 151 11.76 20.84 9.93
CA LEU A 151 12.65 19.71 10.17
C LEU A 151 13.36 19.42 8.86
N LYS A 152 14.68 19.65 8.80
CA LYS A 152 15.52 19.28 7.65
C LYS A 152 15.66 17.77 7.67
N ILE A 153 14.68 17.10 7.07
CA ILE A 153 14.68 15.67 6.87
C ILE A 153 15.31 15.42 5.51
N GLU A 154 16.25 14.48 5.46
CA GLU A 154 16.81 14.02 4.20
C GLU A 154 15.71 13.34 3.39
N LEU A 155 15.44 13.88 2.20
CA LEU A 155 14.40 13.35 1.32
C LEU A 155 15.02 12.35 0.35
N ALA A 156 14.47 11.14 0.31
CA ALA A 156 14.83 10.16 -0.70
C ALA A 156 14.24 10.60 -2.06
N ARG A 157 15.10 11.12 -2.95
CA ARG A 157 14.74 11.58 -4.29
C ARG A 157 15.75 11.04 -5.30
N SER A 158 15.29 10.73 -6.52
CA SER A 158 16.17 10.30 -7.61
C SER A 158 17.04 11.45 -8.10
N SER A 159 18.31 11.19 -8.41
CA SER A 159 19.25 12.16 -8.99
C SER A 159 18.92 12.46 -10.46
N GLU A 160 19.51 13.52 -11.02
CA GLU A 160 19.34 13.83 -12.44
C GLU A 160 20.09 12.82 -13.32
N GLU A 161 21.27 12.38 -12.89
CA GLU A 161 22.09 11.37 -13.54
C GLU A 161 21.34 10.03 -13.62
N GLU A 162 20.60 9.65 -12.58
CA GLU A 162 19.75 8.46 -12.60
C GLU A 162 18.65 8.54 -13.66
N LYS A 163 17.99 9.69 -13.79
CA LYS A 163 16.97 9.90 -14.83
C LYS A 163 17.59 9.81 -16.23
N GLN A 164 18.72 10.49 -16.44
CA GLN A 164 19.42 10.45 -17.74
C GLN A 164 19.90 9.04 -18.06
N SER A 165 20.40 8.30 -17.08
CA SER A 165 20.77 6.88 -17.21
C SER A 165 19.59 6.03 -17.64
N GLN A 166 18.41 6.18 -17.01
CA GLN A 166 17.21 5.44 -17.39
C GLN A 166 16.76 5.76 -18.83
N LEU A 167 16.81 7.03 -19.25
CA LEU A 167 16.50 7.44 -20.62
C LEU A 167 17.46 6.82 -21.64
N GLN A 168 18.76 6.84 -21.35
CA GLN A 168 19.78 6.25 -22.23
C GLN A 168 19.60 4.74 -22.35
N ARG A 169 19.45 4.04 -21.21
CA ARG A 169 19.22 2.59 -21.17
C ARG A 169 17.98 2.19 -21.96
N LEU A 170 16.89 2.96 -21.83
CA LEU A 170 15.65 2.73 -22.55
C LEU A 170 15.86 2.87 -24.07
N ARG A 171 16.49 3.95 -24.54
CA ARG A 171 16.74 4.17 -25.97
C ARG A 171 17.62 3.07 -26.56
N VAL A 172 18.71 2.71 -25.87
CA VAL A 172 19.60 1.63 -26.32
C VAL A 172 18.86 0.29 -26.41
N PHE A 173 18.03 -0.03 -25.40
CA PHE A 173 17.22 -1.24 -25.40
C PHE A 173 16.23 -1.27 -26.58
N GLN A 174 15.57 -0.15 -26.87
CA GLN A 174 14.61 -0.03 -27.97
C GLN A 174 15.26 -0.15 -29.33
N GLU A 175 16.38 0.55 -29.57
CA GLU A 175 17.10 0.49 -30.85
C GLU A 175 17.63 -0.91 -31.13
N ARG A 176 18.28 -1.53 -30.13
CA ARG A 176 18.85 -2.88 -30.26
C ARG A 176 17.80 -3.92 -30.63
N ASN A 177 16.59 -3.79 -30.08
CA ASN A 177 15.55 -4.80 -30.18
C ASN A 177 14.44 -4.46 -31.20
N ARG A 178 14.56 -3.35 -31.96
CA ARG A 178 13.48 -2.83 -32.82
C ARG A 178 12.85 -3.90 -33.74
N PRO A 179 13.61 -4.71 -34.51
CA PRO A 179 13.00 -5.66 -35.46
C PRO A 179 12.15 -6.75 -34.78
N ASP A 180 12.67 -7.33 -33.69
CA ASP A 180 11.94 -8.35 -32.93
C ASP A 180 10.81 -7.76 -32.09
N GLY A 181 11.02 -6.54 -31.56
CA GLY A 181 10.05 -5.82 -30.76
C GLY A 181 8.77 -5.54 -31.54
N GLU A 182 8.86 -4.97 -32.75
CA GLU A 182 7.70 -4.66 -33.59
C GLU A 182 6.87 -5.92 -33.91
N ARG A 183 7.54 -7.02 -34.26
CA ARG A 183 6.90 -8.32 -34.52
C ARG A 183 6.17 -8.85 -33.28
N LEU A 184 6.80 -8.76 -32.10
CA LEU A 184 6.21 -9.26 -30.86
C LEU A 184 5.05 -8.39 -30.36
N LEU A 185 5.12 -7.07 -30.57
CA LEU A 185 4.01 -6.16 -30.26
C LEU A 185 2.79 -6.46 -31.14
N GLU A 186 2.99 -6.72 -32.43
CA GLU A 186 1.89 -7.12 -33.31
C GLU A 186 1.31 -8.49 -32.89
N ARG A 187 2.17 -9.45 -32.56
CA ARG A 187 1.73 -10.75 -32.03
C ARG A 187 0.91 -10.61 -30.74
N LEU A 188 1.31 -9.70 -29.85
CA LEU A 188 0.61 -9.42 -28.61
C LEU A 188 -0.78 -8.81 -28.88
N LYS A 189 -0.88 -7.89 -29.84
CA LYS A 189 -2.18 -7.33 -30.28
C LYS A 189 -3.09 -8.41 -30.87
N GLN A 190 -2.55 -9.26 -31.75
CA GLN A 190 -3.31 -10.38 -32.31
C GLN A 190 -3.76 -11.37 -31.22
N ALA A 191 -2.91 -11.66 -30.22
CA ALA A 191 -3.30 -12.50 -29.10
C ALA A 191 -4.48 -11.90 -28.31
N ALA A 192 -4.52 -10.58 -28.14
CA ALA A 192 -5.64 -9.89 -27.50
C ALA A 192 -6.92 -10.00 -28.33
N ILE A 193 -6.83 -9.74 -29.64
CA ILE A 193 -7.98 -9.79 -30.57
C ILE A 193 -8.55 -11.21 -30.65
N ASN A 194 -7.68 -12.22 -30.70
CA ASN A 194 -8.07 -13.63 -30.81
C ASN A 194 -8.47 -14.26 -29.46
N ASN A 195 -8.48 -13.48 -28.37
CA ASN A 195 -8.77 -13.96 -27.02
C ASN A 195 -7.86 -15.13 -26.57
N GLU A 196 -6.58 -15.03 -26.92
CA GLU A 196 -5.55 -15.99 -26.54
C GLU A 196 -4.91 -15.63 -25.18
N ASN A 197 -4.08 -16.53 -24.64
CA ASN A 197 -3.34 -16.26 -23.41
C ASN A 197 -2.28 -15.16 -23.63
N LEU A 198 -2.61 -13.93 -23.21
CA LEU A 198 -1.71 -12.78 -23.28
C LEU A 198 -0.42 -12.98 -22.49
N PHE A 199 -0.48 -13.58 -21.30
CA PHE A 199 0.69 -13.75 -20.45
C PHE A 199 1.75 -14.63 -21.11
N ALA A 200 1.34 -15.69 -21.82
CA ALA A 200 2.26 -16.53 -22.58
C ALA A 200 3.06 -15.73 -23.62
N VAL A 201 2.41 -14.77 -24.30
CA VAL A 201 3.08 -13.87 -25.25
C VAL A 201 3.95 -12.84 -24.53
N LEU A 202 3.48 -12.30 -23.39
CA LEU A 202 4.22 -11.32 -22.59
C LEU A 202 5.57 -11.84 -22.13
N VAL A 203 5.69 -13.12 -21.73
CA VAL A 203 6.97 -13.74 -21.32
C VAL A 203 8.04 -13.65 -22.43
N GLY A 204 7.62 -13.69 -23.70
CA GLY A 204 8.49 -13.44 -24.84
C GLY A 204 8.69 -11.94 -25.10
N ALA A 205 7.60 -11.16 -25.10
CA ALA A 205 7.60 -9.74 -25.45
C ALA A 205 8.53 -8.90 -24.55
N VAL A 206 8.55 -9.15 -23.24
CA VAL A 206 9.36 -8.36 -22.28
C VAL A 206 10.87 -8.45 -22.52
N ARG A 207 11.34 -9.43 -23.29
CA ARG A 207 12.77 -9.54 -23.66
C ARG A 207 13.18 -8.51 -24.71
N TYR A 208 12.23 -8.02 -25.50
CA TYR A 208 12.46 -7.17 -26.67
C TYR A 208 11.69 -5.85 -26.64
N CYS A 209 10.64 -5.76 -25.81
CA CYS A 209 9.74 -4.61 -25.73
C CYS A 209 9.81 -3.98 -24.33
N SER A 210 9.83 -2.65 -24.26
CA SER A 210 9.75 -1.94 -22.98
C SER A 210 8.32 -1.95 -22.42
N LEU A 211 8.19 -1.65 -21.13
CA LEU A 211 6.89 -1.54 -20.45
C LEU A 211 5.93 -0.58 -21.19
N GLY A 212 6.43 0.58 -21.61
CA GLY A 212 5.63 1.57 -22.35
C GLY A 212 5.18 1.08 -23.73
N GLN A 213 6.06 0.38 -24.46
CA GLN A 213 5.70 -0.20 -25.76
C GLN A 213 4.59 -1.24 -25.63
N ILE A 214 4.72 -2.15 -24.65
CA ILE A 214 3.71 -3.18 -24.35
C ILE A 214 2.38 -2.54 -23.95
N THR A 215 2.41 -1.58 -23.03
CA THR A 215 1.20 -0.91 -22.50
C THR A 215 0.45 -0.19 -23.61
N ASN A 216 1.16 0.59 -24.46
CA ASN A 216 0.53 1.30 -25.57
C ASN A 216 -0.05 0.36 -26.63
N ALA A 217 0.65 -0.73 -26.95
CA ALA A 217 0.13 -1.74 -27.87
C ALA A 217 -1.17 -2.39 -27.34
N LEU A 218 -1.25 -2.66 -26.04
CA LEU A 218 -2.47 -3.18 -25.41
C LEU A 218 -3.58 -2.12 -25.33
N PHE A 219 -3.27 -0.83 -25.22
CA PHE A 219 -4.27 0.23 -25.28
C PHE A 219 -4.96 0.33 -26.66
N GLU A 220 -4.25 0.05 -27.74
CA GLU A 220 -4.82 0.05 -29.11
C GLU A 220 -5.93 -0.99 -29.28
N VAL A 221 -5.85 -2.13 -28.59
CA VAL A 221 -6.75 -3.28 -28.78
C VAL A 221 -7.65 -3.57 -27.57
N GLY A 222 -7.23 -3.19 -26.37
CA GLY A 222 -7.95 -3.44 -25.10
C GLY A 222 -8.55 -2.20 -24.46
N GLY A 223 -8.29 -1.01 -25.03
CA GLY A 223 -8.77 0.27 -24.50
C GLY A 223 -8.00 0.74 -23.27
N GLN A 224 -8.41 1.89 -22.75
CA GLN A 224 -7.85 2.49 -21.54
C GLN A 224 -8.91 2.49 -20.43
N TYR A 225 -8.45 2.36 -19.18
CA TYR A 225 -9.34 2.50 -18.03
C TYR A 225 -10.03 3.87 -18.05
N ARG A 226 -11.36 3.86 -18.02
CA ARG A 226 -12.17 5.07 -17.83
C ARG A 226 -12.41 5.25 -16.34
N ARG A 227 -12.08 6.42 -15.81
CA ARG A 227 -12.38 6.75 -14.41
C ARG A 227 -13.90 6.80 -14.25
N ASN A 228 -14.46 5.89 -13.47
CA ASN A 228 -15.83 6.03 -12.98
C ASN A 228 -15.87 7.27 -12.07
N MET A 229 -16.91 8.10 -12.15
CA MET A 229 -17.08 9.24 -11.24
C MET A 229 -17.51 8.73 -9.87
#